data_AF-A0A814GV38-F1
#
_entry.id   AF-A0A814GV38-F1
#
_cell.length_a   1.000
_cell.length_b   1.000
_cell.length_c   1.000
_cell.angle_alpha   90.00
_cell.angle_beta   90.00
_cell.angle_gamma   90.00
#
_symmetry.space_group_name_H-M   'P 1'
#
loop_
_entity.id
_entity.type
_entity.pdbx_description
1 polymer ?
#
loop_
_entity_poly.entity_id
_entity_poly.type
_entity_poly.pdbx_seq_one_letter_code
_entity_poly.pdbx_strand_id
1 'polypeptide(L)'
;MRDYKHSNIVEMYGSYLVDNELWVVMEYLDGGALTDLLVTSTGETRMNEQQIATVCKSVLKALAYLHSNGVIHRDIKSDSILLSTDGFVKLSDFGFCAQVMNEKKAQTIKRKSLVGTPYWMSPEVISRTPYSTEVDIWSLGIMVMEMVDGEPPYFNEQPLTAMRKIRDQPPPKLKNPHKASSLLQGFLGRCLIRDPSQRATAIDLLDHPFLRHAGNPSCLQTLLPQQTLAKGNFHMS
;
A
#
# COMPACT_ATOMS: atom_id res chain seq x y z
N MET A 1 0.67 -12.98 -10.59
CA MET A 1 0.20 -11.78 -11.31
C MET A 1 -0.84 -12.17 -12.34
N ARG A 2 -0.50 -12.97 -13.38
CA ARG A 2 -1.45 -13.41 -14.41
C ARG A 2 -2.77 -13.98 -13.88
N ASP A 3 -2.72 -14.73 -12.78
CA ASP A 3 -3.89 -15.43 -12.22
C ASP A 3 -4.72 -14.57 -11.25
N TYR A 4 -4.25 -13.37 -10.89
CA TYR A 4 -4.88 -12.50 -9.89
C TYR A 4 -5.50 -11.27 -10.56
N LYS A 5 -6.73 -11.42 -11.05
CA LYS A 5 -7.47 -10.35 -11.73
C LYS A 5 -8.40 -9.64 -10.76
N HIS A 6 -8.16 -8.36 -10.55
CA HIS A 6 -9.00 -7.52 -9.69
C HIS A 6 -8.95 -6.05 -10.14
N SER A 7 -10.07 -5.33 -9.99
CA SER A 7 -10.20 -3.92 -10.45
C SER A 7 -9.18 -2.95 -9.82
N ASN A 8 -8.66 -3.28 -8.64
CA ASN A 8 -7.63 -2.50 -7.92
C ASN A 8 -6.23 -3.15 -7.97
N ILE A 9 -5.97 -4.04 -8.93
CA ILE A 9 -4.65 -4.63 -9.18
C ILE A 9 -4.29 -4.33 -10.64
N VAL A 10 -3.04 -3.92 -10.87
CA VAL A 10 -2.51 -3.68 -12.23
C VAL A 10 -2.60 -4.97 -13.04
N GLU A 11 -3.22 -4.92 -14.22
CA GLU A 11 -3.33 -6.10 -15.07
C GLU A 11 -1.98 -6.45 -15.71
N MET A 12 -1.60 -7.72 -15.64
CA MET A 12 -0.44 -8.25 -16.36
C MET A 12 -0.92 -8.91 -17.66
N TYR A 13 -0.50 -8.37 -18.80
CA TYR A 13 -0.85 -8.90 -20.12
C TYR A 13 0.02 -10.09 -20.51
N GLY A 14 1.31 -10.07 -20.16
CA GLY A 14 2.22 -11.16 -20.50
C GLY A 14 3.63 -10.95 -19.97
N SER A 15 4.47 -11.97 -20.13
CA SER A 15 5.90 -11.89 -19.85
C SER A 15 6.68 -12.57 -20.95
N TYR A 16 7.83 -11.99 -21.28
CA TYR A 16 8.71 -12.44 -22.36
C TYR A 16 10.13 -12.53 -21.83
N LEU A 17 10.86 -13.56 -22.22
CA LEU A 17 12.30 -13.62 -22.02
C LEU A 17 12.94 -13.11 -23.32
N VAL A 18 13.50 -11.90 -23.28
CA VAL A 18 14.20 -11.29 -24.41
C VAL A 18 15.67 -11.32 -24.06
N ASP A 19 16.44 -12.09 -24.81
CA ASP A 19 17.80 -12.49 -24.46
C ASP A 19 17.87 -13.12 -23.05
N ASN A 20 18.43 -12.41 -22.06
CA ASN A 20 18.53 -12.80 -20.66
C ASN A 20 17.75 -11.87 -19.72
N GLU A 21 16.86 -11.04 -20.26
CA GLU A 21 16.03 -10.11 -19.51
C GLU A 21 14.57 -10.56 -19.47
N LEU A 22 13.99 -10.60 -18.26
CA LEU A 22 12.57 -10.85 -18.09
C LEU A 22 11.81 -9.54 -18.30
N TRP A 23 11.07 -9.46 -19.40
CA TRP A 23 10.17 -8.35 -19.70
C TRP A 23 8.76 -8.70 -19.24
N VAL A 24 8.12 -7.82 -18.49
CA VAL A 24 6.74 -7.99 -18.02
C VAL A 24 5.90 -6.86 -18.60
N VAL A 25 4.90 -7.22 -19.40
CA VAL A 25 3.99 -6.27 -20.05
C VAL A 25 2.74 -6.15 -19.19
N MET A 26 2.43 -4.94 -18.75
CA MET A 26 1.36 -4.64 -17.81
C MET A 26 0.54 -3.44 -18.28
N GLU A 27 -0.63 -3.28 -17.68
CA GLU A 27 -1.45 -2.08 -17.80
C GLU A 27 -0.64 -0.82 -17.43
N TYR A 28 -0.75 0.20 -18.26
CA TYR A 28 -0.15 1.50 -18.00
C TYR A 28 -1.15 2.40 -17.26
N LEU A 29 -0.71 2.98 -16.14
CA LEU A 29 -1.49 3.95 -15.38
C LEU A 29 -0.85 5.33 -15.54
N ASP A 30 -1.58 6.21 -16.20
CA ASP A 30 -1.15 7.53 -16.67
C ASP A 30 -1.13 8.62 -15.61
N GLY A 31 -1.68 8.36 -14.42
CA GLY A 31 -1.63 9.25 -13.26
C GLY A 31 -0.35 9.10 -12.41
N GLY A 32 0.50 8.11 -12.68
CA GLY A 32 1.77 7.90 -11.98
C GLY A 32 1.63 7.24 -10.62
N ALA A 33 2.71 7.26 -9.83
CA ALA A 33 2.74 6.68 -8.49
C ALA A 33 2.18 7.65 -7.44
N LEU A 34 1.62 7.12 -6.36
CA LEU A 34 1.13 7.93 -5.25
C LEU A 34 2.26 8.78 -4.64
N THR A 35 3.50 8.28 -4.61
CA THR A 35 4.68 9.00 -4.10
C THR A 35 4.84 10.37 -4.75
N ASP A 36 4.63 10.45 -6.08
CA ASP A 36 4.77 11.68 -6.86
C ASP A 36 3.72 12.74 -6.45
N LEU A 37 2.60 12.30 -5.86
CA LEU A 37 1.53 13.18 -5.37
C LEU A 37 1.77 13.62 -3.92
N LEU A 38 2.56 12.88 -3.16
CA LEU A 38 2.89 13.19 -1.75
C LEU A 38 4.06 14.17 -1.65
N VAL A 39 5.02 14.09 -2.57
CA VAL A 39 6.21 14.94 -2.57
C VAL A 39 5.89 16.31 -3.19
N THR A 40 5.56 17.28 -2.34
CA THR A 40 5.47 18.69 -2.76
C THR A 40 6.77 19.43 -2.49
N SER A 41 7.02 20.49 -3.27
CA SER A 41 8.17 21.40 -3.07
C SER A 41 8.22 22.06 -1.69
N THR A 42 7.14 21.97 -0.89
CA THR A 42 7.03 22.52 0.47
C THR A 42 7.11 21.45 1.56
N GLY A 43 7.22 20.16 1.21
CA GLY A 43 7.27 19.06 2.19
C GLY A 43 5.94 18.81 2.93
N GLU A 44 4.83 19.35 2.42
CA GLU A 44 3.49 19.13 2.96
C GLU A 44 2.63 18.30 2.01
N THR A 45 1.84 17.38 2.53
CA THR A 45 0.90 16.60 1.71
C THR A 45 -0.33 17.45 1.37
N ARG A 46 -0.85 17.27 0.15
CA ARG A 46 -2.07 17.94 -0.32
C ARG A 46 -3.34 17.11 -0.13
N MET A 47 -3.22 15.94 0.51
CA MET A 47 -4.32 15.00 0.60
C MET A 47 -5.22 15.30 1.79
N ASN A 48 -6.51 15.45 1.52
CA ASN A 48 -7.52 15.46 2.57
C ASN A 48 -7.95 14.03 2.95
N GLU A 49 -8.65 13.87 4.06
CA GLU A 49 -9.06 12.55 4.55
C GLU A 49 -10.00 11.80 3.59
N GLN A 50 -10.83 12.49 2.80
CA GLN A 50 -11.65 11.85 1.79
C GLN A 50 -10.78 11.17 0.72
N GLN A 51 -9.71 11.82 0.27
CA GLN A 51 -8.76 11.26 -0.69
C GLN A 51 -7.97 10.09 -0.07
N ILE A 52 -7.48 10.25 1.16
CA ILE A 52 -6.80 9.17 1.90
C ILE A 52 -7.71 7.95 2.05
N ALA A 53 -8.97 8.14 2.45
CA ALA A 53 -9.95 7.07 2.57
C ALA A 53 -10.23 6.39 1.21
N THR A 54 -10.23 7.15 0.12
CA THR A 54 -10.46 6.63 -1.25
C THR A 54 -9.32 5.72 -1.70
N VAL A 55 -8.07 6.13 -1.45
CA VAL A 55 -6.87 5.29 -1.69
C VAL A 55 -6.91 4.05 -0.80
N CYS A 56 -7.09 4.22 0.51
CA CYS A 56 -7.14 3.11 1.47
C CYS A 56 -8.18 2.06 1.09
N LYS A 57 -9.39 2.49 0.71
CA LYS A 57 -10.48 1.59 0.31
C LYS A 57 -10.10 0.77 -0.93
N SER A 58 -9.44 1.38 -1.90
CA SER A 58 -9.00 0.69 -3.14
C SER A 58 -7.89 -0.32 -2.85
N VAL A 59 -6.89 0.06 -2.05
CA VAL A 59 -5.79 -0.83 -1.63
C VAL A 59 -6.31 -1.98 -0.77
N LEU A 60 -7.22 -1.72 0.16
CA LEU A 60 -7.82 -2.77 1.00
C LEU A 60 -8.65 -3.77 0.20
N LYS A 61 -9.36 -3.34 -0.86
CA LYS A 61 -10.05 -4.26 -1.76
C LYS A 61 -9.05 -5.19 -2.47
N ALA A 62 -7.94 -4.66 -2.96
CA ALA A 62 -6.87 -5.46 -3.56
C ALA A 62 -6.26 -6.44 -2.54
N LEU A 63 -5.94 -5.97 -1.33
CA LEU A 63 -5.39 -6.80 -0.26
C LEU A 63 -6.38 -7.89 0.18
N ALA A 64 -7.66 -7.59 0.37
CA ALA A 64 -8.67 -8.58 0.72
C ALA A 64 -8.77 -9.68 -0.35
N TYR A 65 -8.70 -9.31 -1.63
CA TYR A 65 -8.64 -10.27 -2.73
C TYR A 65 -7.37 -11.13 -2.69
N LEU A 66 -6.19 -10.53 -2.55
CA LEU A 66 -4.92 -11.28 -2.47
C LEU A 66 -4.86 -12.20 -1.24
N HIS A 67 -5.25 -11.68 -0.08
CA HIS A 67 -5.21 -12.41 1.20
C HIS A 67 -6.17 -13.59 1.20
N SER A 68 -7.36 -13.46 0.60
CA SER A 68 -8.30 -14.58 0.46
C SER A 68 -7.79 -15.67 -0.49
N ASN A 69 -6.91 -15.32 -1.44
CA ASN A 69 -6.17 -16.26 -2.28
C ASN A 69 -4.83 -16.72 -1.64
N GLY A 70 -4.57 -16.35 -0.38
CA GLY A 70 -3.36 -16.72 0.33
C GLY A 70 -2.09 -16.11 -0.27
N VAL A 71 -2.16 -14.89 -0.81
CA VAL A 71 -1.01 -14.14 -1.33
C VAL A 71 -0.67 -13.01 -0.37
N ILE A 72 0.61 -12.83 -0.08
CA ILE A 72 1.14 -11.66 0.65
C ILE A 72 1.88 -10.78 -0.34
N HIS A 73 1.66 -9.46 -0.29
CA HIS A 73 2.34 -8.49 -1.15
C HIS A 73 3.79 -8.23 -0.73
N ARG A 74 4.00 -7.94 0.57
CA ARG A 74 5.28 -7.66 1.25
C ARG A 74 6.00 -6.36 0.88
N ASP A 75 5.45 -5.56 -0.02
CA ASP A 75 6.00 -4.23 -0.35
C ASP A 75 4.91 -3.18 -0.60
N ILE A 76 3.98 -3.06 0.34
CA ILE A 76 2.96 -2.00 0.32
C ILE A 76 3.60 -0.68 0.77
N LYS A 77 3.61 0.29 -0.13
CA LYS A 77 4.12 1.66 0.05
C LYS A 77 3.55 2.53 -1.06
N SER A 78 3.70 3.85 -0.97
CA SER A 78 3.22 4.81 -1.97
C SER A 78 3.71 4.51 -3.39
N ASP A 79 4.97 4.06 -3.57
CA ASP A 79 5.52 3.74 -4.90
C ASP A 79 4.77 2.61 -5.59
N SER A 80 4.26 1.65 -4.81
CA SER A 80 3.53 0.49 -5.30
C SER A 80 2.06 0.81 -5.62
N ILE A 81 1.59 2.03 -5.35
CA ILE A 81 0.22 2.46 -5.60
C ILE A 81 0.21 3.38 -6.82
N LEU A 82 -0.43 2.93 -7.90
CA LEU A 82 -0.55 3.68 -9.14
C LEU A 82 -1.95 4.27 -9.30
N LEU A 83 -2.03 5.45 -9.94
CA LEU A 83 -3.26 6.15 -10.24
C LEU A 83 -3.44 6.30 -11.75
N SER A 84 -4.69 6.26 -12.22
CA SER A 84 -5.07 6.73 -13.56
C SER A 84 -5.50 8.20 -13.53
N THR A 85 -5.56 8.87 -14.68
CA THR A 85 -6.10 10.23 -14.80
C THR A 85 -7.57 10.34 -14.43
N ASP A 86 -8.32 9.23 -14.47
CA ASP A 86 -9.70 9.17 -13.98
C ASP A 86 -9.79 9.05 -12.45
N GLY A 87 -8.66 8.87 -11.77
CA GLY A 87 -8.55 8.74 -10.33
C GLY A 87 -8.73 7.30 -9.81
N PHE A 88 -8.76 6.29 -10.68
CA PHE A 88 -8.73 4.90 -10.22
C PHE A 88 -7.37 4.56 -9.63
N VAL A 89 -7.39 3.79 -8.53
CA VAL A 89 -6.21 3.38 -7.76
C VAL A 89 -5.98 1.88 -7.96
N LYS A 90 -4.75 1.50 -8.30
CA LYS A 90 -4.34 0.10 -8.46
C LYS A 90 -3.04 -0.19 -7.74
N LEU A 91 -2.97 -1.38 -7.14
CA LEU A 91 -1.76 -1.94 -6.54
C LEU A 91 -0.87 -2.57 -7.64
N SER A 92 0.41 -2.24 -7.60
CA SER A 92 1.49 -2.70 -8.49
C SER A 92 2.61 -3.40 -7.68
N ASP A 93 3.70 -3.78 -8.35
CA ASP A 93 5.00 -4.15 -7.77
C ASP A 93 5.02 -5.46 -6.98
N PHE A 94 4.52 -6.50 -7.62
CA PHE A 94 4.38 -7.84 -7.06
C PHE A 94 5.70 -8.65 -7.01
N GLY A 95 6.85 -8.00 -7.22
CA GLY A 95 8.17 -8.66 -7.26
C GLY A 95 8.56 -9.35 -5.95
N PHE A 96 8.00 -8.90 -4.83
CA PHE A 96 8.19 -9.52 -3.52
C PHE A 96 7.02 -10.38 -3.05
N CYS A 97 6.01 -10.67 -3.88
CA CYS A 97 4.87 -11.46 -3.43
C CYS A 97 5.23 -12.89 -3.00
N ALA A 98 4.40 -13.49 -2.14
CA ALA A 98 4.57 -14.89 -1.73
C ALA A 98 3.22 -15.59 -1.50
N GLN A 99 3.12 -16.83 -1.97
CA GLN A 99 2.00 -17.72 -1.66
C GLN A 99 2.13 -18.28 -0.24
N VAL A 100 1.10 -18.19 0.59
CA VAL A 100 1.08 -18.74 1.96
C VAL A 100 -0.04 -19.74 2.20
N MET A 101 -1.00 -19.87 1.28
CA MET A 101 -1.92 -20.99 1.28
C MET A 101 -1.47 -22.05 0.29
N ASN A 102 -1.30 -23.29 0.76
CA ASN A 102 -1.06 -24.44 -0.10
C ASN A 102 -2.36 -25.19 -0.35
N GLU A 103 -2.92 -25.06 -1.56
CA GLU A 103 -4.16 -25.73 -1.99
C GLU A 103 -4.12 -27.25 -1.76
N LYS A 104 -2.93 -27.87 -1.81
CA LYS A 104 -2.77 -29.32 -1.65
C LYS A 104 -2.73 -29.80 -0.21
N LYS A 105 -2.61 -28.91 0.79
CA LYS A 105 -2.39 -29.29 2.19
C LYS A 105 -3.31 -28.63 3.21
N ALA A 106 -4.20 -27.71 2.81
CA ALA A 106 -5.05 -26.95 3.73
C ALA A 106 -4.28 -26.36 4.94
N GLN A 107 -2.99 -26.05 4.74
CA GLN A 107 -2.08 -25.55 5.77
C GLN A 107 -1.56 -24.18 5.37
N THR A 108 -1.71 -23.22 6.27
CA THR A 108 -1.12 -21.90 6.16
C THR A 108 0.38 -21.99 6.39
N ILE A 109 1.17 -21.72 5.34
CA ILE A 109 2.63 -21.66 5.38
C ILE A 109 3.03 -20.24 5.75
N LYS A 110 3.57 -20.05 6.96
CA LYS A 110 4.17 -18.77 7.34
C LYS A 110 5.52 -18.57 6.67
N ARG A 111 5.82 -17.34 6.24
CA ARG A 111 7.12 -16.94 5.68
C ARG A 111 8.06 -16.45 6.79
N LYS A 112 9.37 -16.48 6.54
CA LYS A 112 10.43 -16.00 7.46
C LYS A 112 11.47 -15.09 6.80
N SER A 113 11.38 -14.90 5.48
CA SER A 113 12.37 -14.11 4.73
C SER A 113 12.26 -12.63 5.08
N LEU A 114 13.40 -11.97 5.27
CA LEU A 114 13.49 -10.52 5.46
C LEU A 114 13.49 -9.84 4.08
N VAL A 115 12.31 -9.41 3.61
CA VAL A 115 12.11 -8.75 2.31
C VAL A 115 11.11 -7.60 2.44
N GLY A 116 11.12 -6.68 1.48
CA GLY A 116 10.32 -5.45 1.46
C GLY A 116 11.18 -4.20 1.67
N THR A 117 10.53 -3.05 1.79
CA THR A 117 11.22 -1.76 1.99
C THR A 117 11.34 -1.43 3.50
N PRO A 118 12.54 -1.16 4.04
CA PRO A 118 12.81 -1.12 5.49
C PRO A 118 11.84 -0.33 6.38
N TYR A 119 11.40 0.85 5.95
CA TYR A 119 10.55 1.75 6.75
C TYR A 119 9.08 1.28 6.85
N TRP A 120 8.62 0.45 5.89
CA TRP A 120 7.26 -0.10 5.85
C TRP A 120 7.19 -1.53 6.40
N MET A 121 8.33 -2.17 6.70
CA MET A 121 8.36 -3.54 7.23
C MET A 121 7.68 -3.62 8.60
N SER A 122 6.94 -4.70 8.83
CA SER A 122 6.34 -4.96 10.14
C SER A 122 7.36 -5.50 11.15
N PRO A 123 7.11 -5.37 12.47
CA PRO A 123 8.02 -5.84 13.51
C PRO A 123 8.35 -7.33 13.39
N GLU A 124 7.37 -8.16 13.02
CA GLU A 124 7.53 -9.60 12.87
C GLU A 124 8.40 -10.00 11.67
N VAL A 125 8.40 -9.22 10.58
CA VAL A 125 9.30 -9.40 9.44
C VAL A 125 10.75 -9.09 9.84
N ILE A 126 10.97 -7.96 10.51
CA ILE A 126 12.29 -7.52 10.99
C ILE A 126 12.85 -8.48 12.03
N SER A 127 11.99 -9.00 12.91
CA SER A 127 12.34 -9.99 13.93
C SER A 127 12.59 -11.39 13.35
N ARG A 128 12.38 -11.59 12.03
CA ARG A 128 12.45 -12.89 11.35
C ARG A 128 11.56 -13.96 11.98
N THR A 129 10.48 -13.54 12.61
CA THR A 129 9.45 -14.44 13.13
C THR A 129 8.53 -14.90 11.99
N PRO A 130 7.91 -16.09 12.08
CA PRO A 130 6.97 -16.55 11.07
C PRO A 130 5.79 -15.57 10.89
N TYR A 131 5.58 -15.08 9.68
CA TYR A 131 4.54 -14.09 9.36
C TYR A 131 3.63 -14.55 8.20
N SER A 132 2.43 -13.93 8.11
CA SER A 132 1.46 -14.15 7.04
C SER A 132 0.99 -12.81 6.45
N THR A 133 -0.25 -12.73 5.98
CA THR A 133 -0.88 -11.58 5.32
C THR A 133 -0.98 -10.32 6.19
N GLU A 134 -0.84 -10.44 7.51
CA GLU A 134 -0.98 -9.33 8.45
C GLU A 134 0.13 -8.27 8.26
N VAL A 135 1.27 -8.65 7.66
CA VAL A 135 2.37 -7.74 7.37
C VAL A 135 1.97 -6.61 6.41
N ASP A 136 1.11 -6.92 5.43
CA ASP A 136 0.65 -5.92 4.45
C ASP A 136 -0.25 -4.87 5.12
N ILE A 137 -0.95 -5.24 6.19
CA ILE A 137 -1.81 -4.32 6.96
C ILE A 137 -0.97 -3.32 7.77
N TRP A 138 0.16 -3.78 8.32
CA TRP A 138 1.11 -2.87 8.96
C TRP A 138 1.67 -1.88 7.94
N SER A 139 2.15 -2.40 6.79
CA SER A 139 2.71 -1.57 5.73
C SER A 139 1.69 -0.57 5.16
N LEU A 140 0.41 -0.95 5.05
CA LEU A 140 -0.69 -0.02 4.76
C LEU A 140 -0.77 1.09 5.81
N GLY A 141 -0.70 0.76 7.11
CA GLY A 141 -0.69 1.75 8.18
C GLY A 141 0.45 2.76 8.04
N ILE A 142 1.65 2.29 7.68
CA ILE A 142 2.81 3.16 7.41
C ILE A 142 2.55 4.06 6.18
N MET A 143 2.00 3.51 5.11
CA MET A 143 1.61 4.30 3.92
C MET A 143 0.52 5.34 4.23
N VAL A 144 -0.39 5.07 5.17
CA VAL A 144 -1.34 6.08 5.65
C VAL A 144 -0.63 7.20 6.39
N MET A 145 0.37 6.89 7.22
CA MET A 145 1.20 7.93 7.84
C MET A 145 1.93 8.77 6.80
N GLU A 146 2.43 8.13 5.74
CA GLU A 146 3.05 8.81 4.60
C GLU A 146 2.08 9.78 3.90
N MET A 147 0.82 9.39 3.69
CA MET A 147 -0.20 10.29 3.11
C MET A 147 -0.54 11.50 4.01
N VAL A 148 -0.31 11.40 5.32
CA VAL A 148 -0.59 12.48 6.30
C VAL A 148 0.64 13.37 6.54
N ASP A 149 1.80 12.76 6.73
CA ASP A 149 3.04 13.43 7.14
C ASP A 149 4.03 13.64 5.98
N GLY A 150 3.78 13.07 4.80
CA GLY A 150 4.58 13.20 3.58
C GLY A 150 5.72 12.18 3.46
N GLU A 151 6.03 11.49 4.54
CA GLU A 151 7.10 10.48 4.60
C GLU A 151 6.76 9.42 5.66
N PRO A 152 7.31 8.19 5.55
CA PRO A 152 7.11 7.18 6.57
C PRO A 152 7.85 7.57 7.88
N PRO A 153 7.50 6.94 9.01
CA PRO A 153 8.24 7.11 10.25
C PRO A 153 9.72 6.78 10.08
N TYR A 154 10.58 7.58 10.72
CA TYR A 154 12.03 7.40 10.73
C TYR A 154 12.72 7.54 9.36
N PHE A 155 12.10 8.17 8.36
CA PHE A 155 12.70 8.33 7.03
C PHE A 155 14.07 9.05 7.04
N ASN A 156 14.29 9.93 8.01
CA ASN A 156 15.57 10.61 8.24
C ASN A 156 16.66 9.74 8.91
N GLU A 157 16.33 8.50 9.29
CA GLU A 157 17.26 7.55 9.91
C GLU A 157 17.82 6.58 8.86
N GLN A 158 19.02 6.06 9.13
CA GLN A 158 19.56 4.97 8.32
C GLN A 158 18.65 3.73 8.39
N PRO A 159 18.48 2.96 7.30
CA PRO A 159 17.53 1.84 7.25
C PRO A 159 17.66 0.81 8.38
N LEU A 160 18.89 0.46 8.77
CA LEU A 160 19.13 -0.46 9.89
C LEU A 160 18.68 0.11 11.24
N THR A 161 18.84 1.42 11.45
CA THR A 161 18.40 2.11 12.66
C THR A 161 16.88 2.20 12.71
N ALA A 162 16.24 2.55 11.59
CA ALA A 162 14.78 2.58 11.48
C ALA A 162 14.17 1.20 11.78
N MET A 163 14.71 0.13 11.18
CA MET A 163 14.24 -1.24 11.46
C MET A 163 14.38 -1.62 12.93
N ARG A 164 15.48 -1.25 13.60
CA ARG A 164 15.63 -1.48 15.05
C ARG A 164 14.57 -0.73 15.85
N LYS A 165 14.29 0.54 15.52
CA LYS A 165 13.22 1.31 16.17
C LYS A 165 11.85 0.65 15.97
N ILE A 166 11.50 0.25 14.75
CA ILE A 166 10.24 -0.47 14.47
C ILE A 166 10.15 -1.77 15.28
N ARG A 167 11.25 -2.51 15.37
CA ARG A 167 11.30 -3.75 16.14
C ARG A 167 11.16 -3.52 17.64
N ASP A 168 11.79 -2.50 18.20
CA ASP A 168 11.99 -2.41 19.67
C ASP A 168 11.09 -1.37 20.35
N GLN A 169 10.54 -0.39 19.62
CA GLN A 169 9.74 0.71 20.18
C GLN A 169 8.22 0.46 20.06
N PRO A 170 7.39 1.20 20.83
CA PRO A 170 5.95 1.24 20.58
C PRO A 170 5.62 1.63 19.13
N PRO A 171 4.41 1.31 18.62
CA PRO A 171 3.99 1.74 17.29
C PRO A 171 4.25 3.22 17.03
N PRO A 172 4.69 3.59 15.82
CA PRO A 172 4.96 4.98 15.50
C PRO A 172 3.66 5.81 15.58
N LYS A 173 3.81 7.08 15.93
CA LYS A 173 2.72 8.06 15.98
C LYS A 173 2.92 9.09 14.88
N LEU A 174 1.83 9.66 14.39
CA LEU A 174 1.87 10.77 13.43
C LEU A 174 2.70 11.93 14.00
N LYS A 175 3.50 12.56 13.14
CA LYS A 175 4.22 13.79 13.48
C LYS A 175 3.24 14.96 13.62
N ASN A 176 2.22 14.99 12.78
CA ASN A 176 1.19 16.02 12.77
C ASN A 176 -0.19 15.45 13.14
N PRO A 177 -0.42 15.00 14.39
CA PRO A 177 -1.67 14.34 14.78
C PRO A 177 -2.90 15.24 14.64
N HIS A 178 -2.72 16.57 14.66
CA HIS A 178 -3.78 17.56 14.44
C HIS A 178 -4.31 17.56 12.99
N LYS A 179 -3.56 17.02 12.02
CA LYS A 179 -4.01 16.84 10.63
C LYS A 179 -4.88 15.58 10.45
N ALA A 180 -5.01 14.75 11.48
CA ALA A 180 -5.78 13.51 11.44
C ALA A 180 -6.96 13.53 12.44
N SER A 181 -8.15 13.24 11.96
CA SER A 181 -9.37 13.06 12.73
C SER A 181 -9.27 11.85 13.67
N SER A 182 -10.15 11.81 14.67
CA SER A 182 -10.26 10.65 15.56
C SER A 182 -10.58 9.35 14.81
N LEU A 183 -11.28 9.45 13.67
CA LEU A 183 -11.58 8.29 12.82
C LEU A 183 -10.34 7.78 12.10
N LEU A 184 -9.52 8.67 11.53
CA LEU A 184 -8.26 8.30 10.89
C LEU A 184 -7.26 7.74 11.91
N GLN A 185 -7.15 8.37 13.08
CA GLN A 185 -6.32 7.87 14.18
C GLN A 185 -6.80 6.49 14.66
N GLY A 186 -8.12 6.27 14.75
CA GLY A 186 -8.70 4.96 15.05
C GLY A 186 -8.38 3.91 14.00
N PHE A 187 -8.43 4.27 12.71
CA PHE A 187 -8.05 3.41 11.60
C PHE A 187 -6.57 2.99 11.67
N LEU A 188 -5.66 3.96 11.90
CA LEU A 188 -4.23 3.70 12.12
C LEU A 188 -3.99 2.78 13.32
N GLY A 189 -4.74 2.98 14.41
CA GLY A 189 -4.68 2.14 15.61
C GLY A 189 -5.06 0.68 15.37
N ARG A 190 -5.85 0.37 14.33
CA ARG A 190 -6.18 -0.99 13.90
C ARG A 190 -5.13 -1.61 12.98
N CYS A 191 -4.39 -0.78 12.25
CA CYS A 191 -3.32 -1.20 11.35
C CYS A 191 -2.00 -1.45 12.08
N LEU A 192 -1.60 -0.53 12.97
CA LEU A 192 -0.29 -0.47 13.61
C LEU A 192 -0.26 -1.21 14.96
N ILE A 193 -0.80 -2.43 14.99
CA ILE A 193 -0.76 -3.30 16.17
C ILE A 193 0.47 -4.22 16.06
N ARG A 194 1.29 -4.27 17.12
CA ARG A 194 2.54 -5.06 17.12
C ARG A 194 2.30 -6.56 17.10
N ASP A 195 1.32 -7.05 17.85
CA ASP A 195 0.90 -8.44 17.78
C ASP A 195 0.11 -8.68 16.49
N PRO A 196 0.63 -9.44 15.51
CA PRO A 196 -0.07 -9.66 14.25
C PRO A 196 -1.41 -10.39 14.44
N SER A 197 -1.58 -11.18 15.50
CA SER A 197 -2.85 -11.89 15.77
C SER A 197 -3.99 -10.97 16.20
N GLN A 198 -3.65 -9.78 16.71
CA GLN A 198 -4.60 -8.75 17.13
C GLN A 198 -4.78 -7.66 16.07
N ARG A 199 -3.95 -7.68 15.02
CA ARG A 199 -4.01 -6.72 13.91
C ARG A 199 -5.24 -7.01 13.06
N ALA A 200 -5.95 -5.96 12.65
CA ALA A 200 -7.14 -6.11 11.83
C ALA A 200 -6.79 -6.75 10.47
N THR A 201 -7.71 -7.53 9.91
CA THR A 201 -7.57 -8.03 8.54
C THR A 201 -7.96 -6.95 7.52
N ALA A 202 -7.65 -7.17 6.24
CA ALA A 202 -8.12 -6.28 5.18
C ALA A 202 -9.65 -6.16 5.14
N ILE A 203 -10.35 -7.26 5.43
CA ILE A 203 -11.82 -7.30 5.48
C ILE A 203 -12.35 -6.48 6.65
N ASP A 204 -11.79 -6.66 7.86
CA ASP A 204 -12.20 -5.88 9.04
C ASP A 204 -12.02 -4.37 8.81
N LEU A 205 -10.94 -3.98 8.12
CA LEU A 205 -10.66 -2.58 7.83
C LEU A 205 -11.58 -2.00 6.75
N LEU A 206 -12.09 -2.81 5.81
CA LEU A 206 -13.09 -2.37 4.82
C LEU A 206 -14.39 -1.86 5.48
N ASP A 207 -14.72 -2.38 6.66
CA ASP A 207 -15.89 -1.98 7.45
C ASP A 207 -15.61 -0.82 8.43
N HIS A 208 -14.35 -0.35 8.53
CA HIS A 208 -13.99 0.71 9.46
C HIS A 208 -14.68 2.04 9.10
N PRO A 209 -15.26 2.78 10.07
CA PRO A 209 -16.02 4.01 9.80
C PRO A 209 -15.28 5.10 9.03
N PHE A 210 -13.94 5.14 9.14
CA PHE A 210 -13.09 6.04 8.35
C PHE A 210 -13.36 5.90 6.83
N LEU A 211 -13.51 4.68 6.32
CA LEU A 211 -13.69 4.44 4.88
C LEU A 211 -15.07 4.86 4.35
N ARG A 212 -16.00 5.27 5.21
CA ARG A 212 -17.24 5.93 4.78
C ARG A 212 -16.98 7.33 4.19
N HIS A 213 -15.82 7.92 4.46
CA HIS A 213 -15.39 9.20 3.88
C HIS A 213 -14.81 9.04 2.47
N ALA A 214 -14.58 7.80 2.00
CA ALA A 214 -14.08 7.57 0.65
C ALA A 214 -15.05 8.16 -0.39
N GLY A 215 -14.51 9.00 -1.26
CA GLY A 215 -15.24 9.67 -2.33
C GLY A 215 -15.31 8.84 -3.61
N ASN A 216 -15.85 9.46 -4.65
CA ASN A 216 -15.72 8.97 -6.02
C ASN A 216 -14.25 9.09 -6.47
N PRO A 217 -13.71 8.17 -7.31
CA PRO A 217 -12.36 8.25 -7.86
C PRO A 217 -11.94 9.64 -8.37
N SER A 218 -12.88 10.39 -8.96
CA SER A 218 -12.67 11.77 -9.43
C SER A 218 -12.10 12.73 -8.37
N CYS A 219 -12.29 12.49 -7.08
CA CYS A 219 -11.71 13.34 -6.02
C CYS A 219 -10.17 13.33 -6.04
N LEU A 220 -9.56 12.25 -6.55
CA LEU A 220 -8.12 12.09 -6.67
C LEU A 220 -7.53 12.82 -7.89
N GLN A 221 -8.34 13.17 -8.89
CA GLN A 221 -7.88 13.91 -10.07
C GLN A 221 -7.33 15.28 -9.71
N THR A 222 -7.85 15.89 -8.64
CA THR A 222 -7.41 17.19 -8.13
C THR A 222 -5.97 17.17 -7.59
N LEU A 223 -5.41 15.99 -7.34
CA LEU A 223 -4.02 15.80 -6.90
C LEU A 223 -3.06 15.71 -8.09
N LEU A 224 -3.55 15.37 -9.29
CA LEU A 224 -2.71 15.14 -10.45
C LEU A 224 -2.17 16.46 -11.02
N PRO A 225 -0.91 16.51 -11.48
CA PRO A 225 -0.39 17.66 -12.18
C PRO A 225 -1.23 18.02 -13.42
N GLN A 226 -1.45 19.30 -13.69
CA GLN A 226 -2.24 19.75 -14.84
C GLN A 226 -1.70 19.21 -16.19
N GLN A 227 -0.38 19.01 -16.29
CA GLN A 227 0.26 18.42 -17.48
C GLN A 227 -0.10 16.94 -17.69
N THR A 228 -0.37 16.21 -16.62
CA THR A 228 -0.80 14.80 -16.66
C THR A 228 -2.23 14.69 -17.17
N LEU A 229 -3.13 15.55 -16.67
CA LEU A 229 -4.52 15.63 -17.11
C LEU A 229 -4.66 16.03 -18.59
N ALA A 230 -3.78 16.91 -19.09
CA ALA A 230 -3.79 17.33 -20.49
C ALA A 230 -3.40 16.21 -21.48
N LYS A 231 -2.60 15.23 -21.05
CA LYS A 231 -2.15 14.10 -21.90
C LYS A 231 -3.22 13.02 -22.06
N GLY A 232 -4.03 12.76 -21.04
CA GLY A 232 -5.12 11.75 -21.10
C GLY A 232 -6.16 12.03 -22.17
N ASN A 233 -6.37 13.30 -22.54
CA ASN A 233 -7.33 13.70 -23.57
C ASN A 233 -6.89 13.45 -25.02
N PHE A 234 -5.63 13.09 -25.27
CA PHE A 234 -5.12 12.83 -26.63
C PHE A 234 -5.23 11.37 -27.07
N HIS A 235 -5.77 10.46 -26.24
CA HIS A 235 -5.92 9.04 -26.58
C HIS A 235 -7.40 8.61 -26.76
N MET A 236 -8.33 9.57 -26.78
CA MET A 236 -9.77 9.35 -27.06
C MET A 236 -10.24 9.91 -28.42
N SER A 237 -9.33 10.09 -29.38
CA SER A 237 -9.67 10.50 -30.76
C SER A 237 -9.20 9.50 -31.80
#